data_AF-A0A929E369-F1
#
_entry.id   AF-A0A929E369-F1
#
_cell.length_a   1.000
_cell.length_b   1.000
_cell.length_c   1.000
_cell.angle_alpha   90.00
_cell.angle_beta   90.00
_cell.angle_gamma   90.00
#
_symmetry.space_group_name_H-M   'P 1'
#
loop_
_entity.id
_entity.type
_entity.pdbx_description
1 polymer ?
#
loop_
_entity_poly.entity_id
_entity_poly.type
_entity_poly.pdbx_seq_one_letter_code
_entity_poly.pdbx_strand_id
1 'polypeptide(L)' 'PEPLLDQLADPGILVIPVGDRGMQNLQMVTKNEGTITEKTIEYVRFVNLIGSHGWRTE' A
#
# COMPACT_ATOMS: atom_id res chain seq x y z
N PRO A 1 -4.63 -1.18 -2.24
CA PRO A 1 -5.70 -1.48 -3.21
C PRO A 1 -6.04 -2.98 -3.14
N GLU A 2 -7.30 -3.35 -3.37
CA GLU A 2 -7.81 -4.73 -3.19
C GLU A 2 -6.99 -5.80 -3.94
N PRO A 3 -6.59 -5.63 -5.21
CA PRO A 3 -5.82 -6.67 -5.91
C PRO A 3 -4.46 -7.01 -5.29
N LEU A 4 -3.83 -6.05 -4.58
CA LEU A 4 -2.56 -6.30 -3.89
C LEU A 4 -2.76 -7.07 -2.58
N LEU A 5 -3.93 -6.95 -1.96
CA LEU A 5 -4.28 -7.70 -0.74
C LEU A 5 -4.68 -9.14 -1.07
N ASP A 6 -5.38 -9.34 -2.19
CA ASP A 6 -5.77 -10.67 -2.67
C ASP A 6 -4.56 -11.52 -3.05
N GLN A 7 -3.55 -10.90 -3.67
CA GLN A 7 -2.30 -11.54 -4.05
C GLN A 7 -1.33 -11.74 -2.88
N LEU A 8 -1.60 -11.13 -1.72
CA LEU A 8 -0.72 -11.27 -0.56
C LEU A 8 -0.81 -12.68 0.02
N ALA A 9 0.34 -13.33 0.13
CA ALA A 9 0.49 -14.62 0.78
C ALA A 9 0.04 -14.57 2.25
N ASP A 10 -0.30 -15.74 2.80
CA ASP A 10 -0.63 -15.92 4.20
C ASP A 10 0.32 -16.97 4.83
N PRO A 11 1.30 -16.56 5.67
CA PRO A 11 1.58 -15.19 6.09
C PRO A 11 2.32 -14.36 5.03
N GLY A 12 2.11 -13.04 5.02
CA GLY A 12 2.72 -12.14 4.04
C GLY A 12 2.78 -10.68 4.48
N ILE A 13 3.69 -9.91 3.89
CA ILE A 13 3.89 -8.48 4.18
C ILE A 13 3.91 -7.68 2.87
N LEU A 14 3.14 -6.59 2.83
CA LEU A 14 3.16 -5.58 1.78
C LEU A 14 3.63 -4.25 2.38
N VAL A 15 4.59 -3.58 1.73
CA VAL A 15 5.03 -2.24 2.10
C VAL A 15 4.75 -1.30 0.93
N ILE A 16 3.99 -0.24 1.17
CA ILE A 16 3.49 0.63 0.10
C ILE A 16 3.31 2.08 0.58
N PRO A 17 3.74 3.09 -0.22
CA PRO A 17 3.41 4.48 0.06
C PRO A 17 1.96 4.78 -0.33
N VAL A 18 1.19 5.32 0.62
CA VAL A 18 -0.23 5.67 0.43
C VAL A 18 -0.45 7.11 0.87
N GLY A 19 -1.02 7.92 -0.01
CA GLY A 19 -1.31 9.33 0.25
C GLY A 19 -1.23 10.19 -1.00
N ASP A 20 -1.23 11.51 -0.79
CA ASP A 20 -1.30 12.51 -1.84
C ASP A 20 0.07 12.84 -2.46
N ARG A 21 0.07 13.59 -3.57
CA ARG A 21 1.30 13.93 -4.35
C ARG A 21 2.42 14.61 -3.53
N GLY A 22 2.09 15.28 -2.42
CA GLY A 22 3.05 16.04 -1.62
C GLY A 22 3.62 15.30 -0.41
N MET A 23 2.91 14.29 0.09
CA MET A 23 3.29 13.52 1.28
C MET A 23 2.48 12.22 1.33
N GLN A 24 3.18 11.10 1.53
CA GLN A 24 2.58 9.78 1.63
C GLN A 24 2.97 9.13 2.97
N ASN A 25 2.10 8.30 3.51
CA ASN A 25 2.43 7.41 4.61
C ASN A 25 3.04 6.14 4.03
N LEU A 26 4.24 5.77 4.46
CA LEU A 26 4.77 4.44 4.20
C LEU A 26 4.06 3.46 5.11
N GLN A 27 3.16 2.65 4.55
CA GLN A 27 2.37 1.69 5.30
C GLN A 27 2.98 0.29 5.19
N MET A 28 2.95 -0.45 6.29
CA MET A 28 3.19 -1.88 6.34
C MET A 28 1.85 -2.57 6.57
N VAL A 29 1.46 -3.41 5.62
CA VAL A 29 0.29 -4.27 5.70
C VAL A 29 0.76 -5.70 5.93
N THR A 30 0.25 -6.35 6.97
CA THR A 30 0.57 -7.73 7.29
C THR A 30 -0.69 -8.57 7.18
N LYS A 31 -0.59 -9.71 6.49
CA LYS A 31 -1.61 -10.74 6.45
C LYS A 31 -1.11 -11.96 7.22
N ASN A 32 -1.89 -12.40 8.19
CA ASN A 32 -1.62 -13.59 8.97
C ASN A 32 -2.94 -14.24 9.39
N GLU A 33 -3.12 -15.52 9.09
CA GLU A 33 -4.32 -16.31 9.41
C GLU A 33 -5.61 -15.63 8.94
N GLY A 34 -5.61 -15.12 7.70
CA GLY A 34 -6.72 -14.39 7.09
C GLY A 34 -6.93 -12.98 7.63
N THR A 35 -6.22 -12.58 8.69
CA THR A 35 -6.35 -11.26 9.30
C THR A 35 -5.37 -10.28 8.65
N ILE A 36 -5.89 -9.15 8.17
CA ILE A 36 -5.10 -8.05 7.63
C ILE A 36 -4.97 -6.97 8.69
N THR A 37 -3.73 -6.53 8.93
CA THR A 37 -3.41 -5.42 9.82
C THR A 37 -2.54 -4.40 9.11
N GLU A 38 -2.73 -3.12 9.43
CA GLU A 38 -2.01 -2.02 8.80
C GLU A 38 -1.36 -1.14 9.86
N LYS A 39 -0.13 -0.70 9.60
CA LYS A 39 0.55 0.32 10.41
C LYS A 39 1.29 1.32 9.53
N THR A 40 1.30 2.58 9.95
CA THR A 40 2.18 3.60 9.36
C THR A 40 3.59 3.46 9.95
N ILE A 41 4.60 3.40 9.09
CA ILE A 41 6.02 3.38 9.46
C ILE A 41 6.54 4.81 9.58
N GLU A 42 6.40 5.60 8.51
CA GLU A 42 6.94 6.96 8.41
C GLU A 42 6.25 7.77 7.29
N TYR A 43 6.48 9.07 7.23
CA TYR A 43 6.12 9.91 6.09
C TYR A 43 7.21 9.87 5.01
N VAL A 44 6.81 9.72 3.75
CA VAL A 44 7.71 9.60 2.59
C VAL A 44 7.22 10.41 1.40
N ARG A 45 8.07 10.54 0.37
CA ARG A 45 7.74 11.14 -0.92
C ARG A 45 8.23 10.24 -2.06
N PHE A 46 7.31 9.49 -2.64
CA PHE A 46 7.54 8.66 -3.83
C PHE A 46 6.84 9.26 -5.05
N VAL A 47 7.21 8.76 -6.23
CA VAL A 47 6.46 9.01 -7.47
C VAL A 47 5.03 8.44 -7.38
N ASN A 48 4.12 8.97 -8.19
CA ASN A 48 2.76 8.46 -8.26
C ASN A 48 2.74 7.05 -8.86
N LEU A 49 2.04 6.12 -8.20
CA LEU A 49 1.68 4.83 -8.79
C LEU A 49 0.55 5.05 -9.80
N ILE A 50 0.88 5.11 -11.07
CA ILE A 50 -0.09 5.30 -12.17
C ILE A 50 -0.69 3.95 -12.57
N GLY A 51 -2.01 3.86 -12.70
CA GLY A 51 -2.68 2.65 -13.16
C GLY A 51 -4.16 2.60 -12.85
N SER A 52 -4.83 1.50 -13.25
CA SER A 52 -6.28 1.31 -13.07
C SER A 52 -6.74 1.38 -11.60
N HIS A 53 -5.87 1.01 -10.66
CA HIS A 53 -6.12 1.07 -9.22
C HIS A 53 -5.20 2.09 -8.53
N GLY A 54 -4.64 3.04 -9.29
CA GLY A 54 -3.74 4.08 -8.82
C GLY A 54 -4.15 5.46 -9.36
N TRP A 55 -3.17 6.35 -9.48
CA TRP A 55 -3.36 7.68 -10.05
C TRP A 55 -3.68 7.59 -11.54
N ARG A 56 -4.63 8.41 -12.00
CA ARG A 56 -4.87 8.62 -13.43
C ARG A 56 -3.85 9.62 -13.97
N THR A 57 -3.33 9.36 -15.16
CA THR A 57 -2.63 10.39 -15.94
C THR A 57 -3.66 11.40 -16.41
N GLU A 58 -3.34 12.68 -16.23
CA GLU A 58 -3.98 13.76 -16.99
C GLU A 58 -3.58 13.68 -18.46
#